data_AF-A0A3M9YYI6-F1
#
_entry.id   AF-A0A3M9YYI6-F1
#
_cell.length_a   1.000
_cell.length_b   1.000
_cell.length_c   1.000
_cell.angle_alpha   90.00
_cell.angle_beta   90.00
_cell.angle_gamma   90.00
#
_symmetry.space_group_name_H-M   'P 1'
#
loop_
_entity.id
_entity.type
_entity.pdbx_description
1 polymer ?
#
loop_
_entity_poly.entity_id
_entity_poly.type
_entity_poly.pdbx_seq_one_letter_code
_entity_poly.pdbx_strand_id
1 'polypeptide(L)'
;QTQRVAYWQTISTVEPENLVFLDEMGVLQGMSRPRGRSLKGQRVYDLEPFYRGCRVTVVGAMSQSAVLAMQTLGKSMTGEDFKRFVSEHLVPKLWQGAVVVMDNLKAHKVEGIEQMIEAVGARVVYLSPYSPEFNPIEHLWWQLKAFIRRFVPKSVETITKLLQVGVSLCSSKELRNYFAHCCYCTN
;
A
#
# COMPACT_ATOMS: atom_id res chain seq x y z
N GLN A 1 -12.48 -20.73 -0.05
CA GLN A 1 -12.94 -20.44 -1.42
C GLN A 1 -14.22 -19.61 -1.43
N THR A 2 -15.24 -19.94 -0.61
CA THR A 2 -16.52 -19.20 -0.53
C THR A 2 -16.39 -17.71 -0.24
N GLN A 3 -15.52 -17.31 0.70
CA GLN A 3 -15.31 -15.90 1.05
C GLN A 3 -14.72 -15.07 -0.11
N ARG A 4 -13.91 -15.68 -0.97
CA ARG A 4 -13.34 -15.02 -2.16
C ARG A 4 -14.41 -14.76 -3.21
N VAL A 5 -15.32 -15.72 -3.40
CA VAL A 5 -16.46 -15.55 -4.32
C VAL A 5 -17.39 -14.46 -3.81
N ALA A 6 -17.71 -14.46 -2.51
CA ALA A 6 -18.55 -13.43 -1.90
C ALA A 6 -17.92 -12.03 -2.03
N TYR A 7 -16.60 -11.92 -1.81
CA TYR A 7 -15.87 -10.66 -2.06
C TYR A 7 -16.05 -10.20 -3.52
N TRP A 8 -15.83 -11.09 -4.48
CA TRP A 8 -15.95 -10.75 -5.90
C TRP A 8 -17.37 -10.36 -6.30
N GLN A 9 -18.40 -11.03 -5.77
CA GLN A 9 -19.80 -10.67 -6.02
C GLN A 9 -20.14 -9.26 -5.55
N THR A 10 -19.53 -8.82 -4.44
CA THR A 10 -19.69 -7.45 -3.93
C THR A 10 -18.91 -6.45 -4.78
N ILE A 11 -17.63 -6.73 -5.04
CA ILE A 11 -16.72 -5.76 -5.67
C ILE A 11 -16.95 -5.62 -7.18
N SER A 12 -17.44 -6.66 -7.86
CA SER A 12 -17.66 -6.64 -9.32
C SER A 12 -18.70 -5.62 -9.78
N THR A 13 -19.52 -5.10 -8.85
CA THR A 13 -20.51 -4.06 -9.12
C THR A 13 -19.95 -2.64 -9.03
N VAL A 14 -18.68 -2.51 -8.64
CA VAL A 14 -18.02 -1.23 -8.39
C VAL A 14 -17.12 -0.89 -9.56
N GLU A 15 -17.30 0.31 -10.10
CA GLU A 15 -16.41 0.84 -11.13
C GLU A 15 -14.97 1.01 -10.57
N PRO A 16 -13.92 0.63 -11.31
CA PRO A 16 -12.53 0.68 -10.84
C PRO A 16 -12.06 2.07 -10.40
N GLU A 17 -12.64 3.13 -10.98
CA GLU A 17 -12.40 4.52 -10.61
C GLU A 17 -12.78 4.82 -9.16
N ASN A 18 -13.79 4.11 -8.63
CA ASN A 18 -14.32 4.29 -7.28
C ASN A 18 -13.61 3.44 -6.23
N LEU A 19 -12.73 2.53 -6.64
CA LEU A 19 -12.01 1.64 -5.73
C LEU A 19 -10.78 2.33 -5.13
N VAL A 20 -10.68 2.29 -3.81
CA VAL A 20 -9.56 2.81 -3.03
C VAL A 20 -9.01 1.69 -2.15
N PHE A 21 -7.78 1.26 -2.38
CA PHE A 21 -7.13 0.22 -1.58
C PHE A 21 -6.29 0.85 -0.47
N LEU A 22 -6.48 0.39 0.76
CA LEU A 22 -5.82 0.85 1.97
C LEU A 22 -5.12 -0.34 2.64
N ASP A 23 -3.83 -0.18 2.92
CA ASP A 23 -2.99 -1.24 3.49
C ASP A 23 -1.68 -0.70 4.08
N GLU A 24 -0.93 -1.56 4.75
CA GLU A 24 0.39 -1.27 5.30
C GLU A 24 1.51 -2.11 4.71
N MET A 25 2.71 -1.55 4.75
CA MET A 25 3.94 -2.29 4.54
C MET A 25 4.99 -2.01 5.62
N GLY A 26 5.77 -3.03 5.96
CA GLY A 26 7.00 -2.87 6.72
C GLY A 26 8.21 -2.61 5.82
N VAL A 27 9.00 -1.59 6.15
CA VAL A 27 10.31 -1.26 5.56
C VAL A 27 11.37 -1.43 6.64
N LEU A 28 12.37 -2.27 6.42
CA LEU A 28 13.50 -2.40 7.33
C LEU A 28 14.56 -1.35 6.98
N GLN A 29 14.99 -0.57 7.97
CA GLN A 29 16.17 0.26 7.77
C GLN A 29 17.38 -0.61 7.43
N GLY A 30 18.22 -0.13 6.53
CA GLY A 30 19.37 -0.86 6.00
C GLY A 30 19.01 -1.94 4.99
N MET A 31 17.74 -2.08 4.58
CA MET A 31 17.39 -3.07 3.56
C MET A 31 18.08 -2.76 2.23
N SER A 32 18.81 -3.75 1.72
CA SER A 32 19.52 -3.69 0.45
C SER A 32 18.83 -4.56 -0.61
N ARG A 33 19.39 -4.59 -1.82
CA ARG A 33 18.91 -5.46 -2.88
C ARG A 33 19.39 -6.90 -2.62
N PRO A 34 18.50 -7.90 -2.58
CA PRO A 34 18.91 -9.29 -2.34
C PRO A 34 19.61 -9.92 -3.56
N ARG A 35 19.57 -9.27 -4.73
CA ARG A 35 20.11 -9.78 -5.99
C ARG A 35 20.68 -8.63 -6.83
N GLY A 36 21.84 -8.86 -7.43
CA GLY A 36 22.47 -7.98 -8.41
C GLY A 36 22.46 -8.58 -9.82
N ARG A 37 22.84 -7.79 -10.82
CA ARG A 37 23.05 -8.26 -12.21
C ARG A 37 24.46 -7.88 -12.66
N SER A 38 25.13 -8.79 -13.36
CA SER A 38 26.44 -8.62 -13.98
C SER A 38 26.43 -9.23 -15.39
N LEU A 39 27.48 -8.96 -16.18
CA LEU A 39 27.67 -9.64 -17.46
C LEU A 39 27.82 -11.15 -17.25
N LYS A 40 27.43 -11.92 -18.27
CA LYS A 40 27.55 -13.38 -18.23
C LYS A 40 29.00 -13.78 -17.97
N GLY A 41 29.22 -14.62 -16.95
CA GLY A 41 30.55 -15.08 -16.53
C GLY A 41 31.26 -14.16 -15.53
N GLN A 42 30.69 -13.01 -15.18
CA GLN A 42 31.26 -12.09 -14.18
C GLN A 42 30.49 -12.16 -12.87
N ARG A 43 31.21 -12.08 -11.73
CA ARG A 43 30.58 -11.95 -10.41
C ARG A 43 30.09 -10.52 -10.20
N VAL A 44 28.92 -10.40 -9.59
CA VAL A 44 28.44 -9.12 -9.05
C VAL A 44 28.93 -9.00 -7.61
N TYR A 45 29.45 -7.82 -7.27
CA TYR A 45 29.90 -7.50 -5.91
C TYR A 45 29.05 -6.35 -5.39
N ASP A 46 28.67 -6.44 -4.13
CA ASP A 46 27.99 -5.37 -3.40
C ASP A 46 28.49 -5.36 -1.95
N LEU A 47 28.40 -4.21 -1.30
CA LEU A 47 28.78 -4.04 0.10
C LEU A 47 27.50 -3.90 0.94
N GLU A 48 27.17 -4.97 1.67
CA GLU A 48 26.04 -4.97 2.60
C GLU A 48 26.55 -4.95 4.05
N PRO A 49 26.69 -3.75 4.66
CA PRO A 49 27.08 -3.68 6.06
C PRO A 49 25.97 -4.25 6.94
N PHE A 50 26.33 -5.12 7.88
CA PHE A 50 25.38 -5.63 8.87
C PHE A 50 24.74 -4.47 9.64
N TYR A 51 23.43 -4.32 9.50
CA TYR A 51 22.66 -3.27 10.15
C TYR A 51 21.46 -3.89 10.83
N ARG A 52 21.43 -3.83 12.18
CA ARG A 52 20.35 -4.43 12.98
C ARG A 52 18.98 -3.82 12.65
N GLY A 53 18.99 -2.51 12.37
CA GLY A 53 17.87 -1.71 11.89
C GLY A 53 16.59 -1.72 12.72
N CYS A 54 15.77 -0.70 12.51
CA CYS A 54 14.40 -0.66 13.00
C CYS A 54 13.42 -0.89 11.85
N ARG A 55 12.30 -1.55 12.16
CA ARG A 55 11.18 -1.65 11.23
C ARG A 55 10.41 -0.32 11.24
N VAL A 56 10.21 0.22 10.06
CA VAL A 56 9.36 1.37 9.81
C VAL A 56 8.08 0.86 9.17
N THR A 57 6.93 1.21 9.75
CA THR A 57 5.62 0.89 9.18
C THR A 57 5.20 2.02 8.26
N VAL A 58 4.69 1.70 7.09
CA VAL A 58 4.15 2.68 6.14
C VAL A 58 2.71 2.27 5.88
N VAL A 59 1.78 3.18 6.10
CA VAL A 59 0.37 3.01 5.73
C VAL A 59 0.10 3.88 4.50
N GLY A 60 -0.68 3.39 3.56
CA GLY A 60 -1.09 4.19 2.43
C GLY A 60 -2.39 3.75 1.80
N ALA A 61 -2.95 4.67 1.01
CA ALA A 61 -4.15 4.46 0.25
C ALA A 61 -3.92 4.84 -1.21
N MET A 62 -4.40 4.04 -2.15
CA MET A 62 -4.32 4.33 -3.58
C MET A 62 -5.61 4.03 -4.32
N SER A 63 -5.90 4.85 -5.34
CA SER A 63 -6.86 4.56 -6.40
C SER A 63 -6.11 4.16 -7.68
N GLN A 64 -6.84 3.82 -8.74
CA GLN A 64 -6.21 3.56 -10.05
C GLN A 64 -5.57 4.81 -10.68
N SER A 65 -5.90 6.01 -10.21
CA SER A 65 -5.41 7.28 -10.78
C SER A 65 -4.29 7.91 -9.96
N ALA A 66 -4.28 7.72 -8.64
CA ALA A 66 -3.31 8.35 -7.76
C ALA A 66 -3.09 7.57 -6.44
N VAL A 67 -1.92 7.77 -5.85
CA VAL A 67 -1.70 7.47 -4.43
C VAL A 67 -2.33 8.59 -3.62
N LEU A 68 -3.43 8.30 -2.93
CA LEU A 68 -4.23 9.30 -2.23
C LEU A 68 -3.51 9.77 -0.97
N ALA A 69 -3.03 8.85 -0.14
CA ALA A 69 -2.40 9.17 1.14
C ALA A 69 -1.29 8.18 1.46
N MET A 70 -0.27 8.66 2.19
CA MET A 70 0.81 7.82 2.70
C MET A 70 1.40 8.44 3.96
N GLN A 71 1.62 7.62 4.98
CA GLN A 71 2.23 8.04 6.24
C GLN A 71 3.24 7.01 6.70
N THR A 72 4.35 7.50 7.28
CA THR A 72 5.44 6.68 7.80
C THR A 72 5.44 6.73 9.33
N LEU A 73 5.52 5.58 9.97
CA LEU A 73 5.56 5.40 11.42
C LEU A 73 6.85 4.67 11.81
N GLY A 74 7.63 5.28 12.71
CA GLY A 74 8.85 4.66 13.27
C GLY A 74 8.59 3.53 14.28
N LYS A 75 7.37 3.01 14.35
CA LYS A 75 6.89 2.01 15.30
C LYS A 75 5.92 1.04 14.60
N SER A 76 5.57 -0.05 15.29
CA SER A 76 4.42 -0.86 14.90
C SER A 76 3.15 -0.01 14.98
N MET A 77 2.28 -0.13 13.97
CA MET A 77 1.03 0.62 13.93
C MET A 77 0.02 0.03 14.91
N THR A 78 -0.61 0.89 15.71
CA THR A 78 -1.77 0.51 16.52
C THR A 78 -3.07 0.83 15.78
N GLY A 79 -4.19 0.30 16.27
CA GLY A 79 -5.51 0.66 15.72
C GLY A 79 -5.83 2.16 15.81
N GLU A 80 -5.33 2.85 16.85
CA GLU A 80 -5.49 4.31 16.99
C GLU A 80 -4.65 5.08 15.98
N ASP A 81 -3.41 4.63 15.71
CA ASP A 81 -2.56 5.22 14.67
C ASP A 81 -3.24 5.09 13.29
N PHE A 82 -3.83 3.92 13.01
CA PHE A 82 -4.57 3.67 11.77
C PHE A 82 -5.83 4.54 11.67
N LYS A 83 -6.63 4.63 12.75
CA LYS A 83 -7.81 5.49 12.80
C LYS A 83 -7.44 6.95 12.53
N ARG A 84 -6.32 7.44 13.10
CA ARG A 84 -5.81 8.79 12.85
C ARG A 84 -5.41 8.99 11.39
N PHE A 85 -4.70 8.02 10.80
CA PHE A 85 -4.37 8.07 9.38
C PHE A 85 -5.62 8.19 8.51
N VAL A 86 -6.66 7.38 8.80
CA VAL A 86 -7.92 7.42 8.06
C VAL A 86 -8.57 8.80 8.20
N SER A 87 -8.72 9.32 9.42
CA SER A 87 -9.41 10.59 9.66
C SER A 87 -8.66 11.81 9.09
N GLU A 88 -7.34 11.87 9.26
CA GLU A 88 -6.55 13.07 8.94
C GLU A 88 -6.04 13.08 7.50
N HIS A 89 -5.84 11.91 6.89
CA HIS A 89 -5.17 11.82 5.59
C HIS A 89 -6.02 11.20 4.49
N LEU A 90 -6.87 10.21 4.81
CA LEU A 90 -7.67 9.51 3.81
C LEU A 90 -9.03 10.18 3.60
N VAL A 91 -9.83 10.35 4.67
CA VAL A 91 -11.20 10.89 4.61
C VAL A 91 -11.29 12.21 3.84
N PRO A 92 -10.38 13.20 4.03
CA PRO A 92 -10.42 14.45 3.27
C PRO A 92 -10.23 14.30 1.74
N LYS A 93 -9.78 13.14 1.28
CA LYS A 93 -9.48 12.83 -0.13
C LYS A 93 -10.48 11.83 -0.74
N LEU A 94 -11.42 11.32 0.06
CA LEU A 94 -12.49 10.47 -0.42
C LEU A 94 -13.59 11.30 -1.09
N TRP A 95 -14.35 10.64 -1.96
CA TRP A 95 -15.50 11.22 -2.65
C TRP A 95 -16.73 10.35 -2.43
N GLN A 96 -17.90 10.93 -2.69
CA GLN A 96 -19.16 10.19 -2.63
C GLN A 96 -19.15 9.03 -3.63
N GLY A 97 -19.50 7.84 -3.17
CA GLY A 97 -19.48 6.61 -3.97
C GLY A 97 -18.14 5.87 -3.96
N ALA A 98 -17.08 6.42 -3.35
CA ALA A 98 -15.82 5.71 -3.18
C ALA A 98 -16.02 4.43 -2.33
N VAL A 99 -15.28 3.39 -2.66
CA VAL A 99 -15.28 2.10 -1.96
C VAL A 99 -13.88 1.85 -1.43
N VAL A 100 -13.72 2.00 -0.12
CA VAL A 100 -12.46 1.75 0.57
C VAL A 100 -12.35 0.25 0.84
N VAL A 101 -11.36 -0.37 0.22
CA VAL A 101 -11.02 -1.78 0.34
C VAL A 101 -9.83 -1.92 1.28
N MET A 102 -10.00 -2.68 2.36
CA MET A 102 -8.94 -2.95 3.36
C MET A 102 -8.94 -4.42 3.76
N ASP A 103 -7.83 -4.91 4.31
CA ASP A 103 -7.76 -6.28 4.78
C ASP A 103 -8.62 -6.51 6.05
N ASN A 104 -8.80 -7.77 6.44
CA ASN A 104 -9.64 -8.16 7.56
C ASN A 104 -8.91 -8.15 8.92
N LEU A 105 -7.83 -7.36 9.07
CA LEU A 105 -7.11 -7.25 10.34
C LEU A 105 -7.95 -6.57 11.42
N LYS A 106 -7.75 -7.00 12.68
CA LYS A 106 -8.41 -6.39 13.85
C LYS A 106 -8.10 -4.89 13.98
N ALA A 107 -6.91 -4.47 13.56
CA ALA A 107 -6.49 -3.07 13.59
C ALA A 107 -7.33 -2.18 12.64
N HIS A 108 -7.94 -2.75 11.60
CA HIS A 108 -8.78 -2.04 10.64
C HIS A 108 -10.23 -1.92 11.10
N LYS A 109 -10.63 -2.74 12.07
CA LYS A 109 -11.99 -2.81 12.63
C LYS A 109 -12.16 -2.00 13.90
N VAL A 110 -11.34 -0.97 14.08
CA VAL A 110 -11.44 -0.07 15.22
C VAL A 110 -12.69 0.77 15.07
N GLU A 111 -13.42 0.91 16.18
CA GLU A 111 -14.66 1.68 16.23
C GLU A 111 -14.46 3.11 15.71
N GLY A 112 -15.35 3.56 14.83
CA GLY A 112 -15.33 4.88 14.21
C GLY A 112 -14.76 4.91 12.80
N ILE A 113 -13.98 3.92 12.36
CA ILE A 113 -13.37 3.94 11.01
C ILE A 113 -14.44 3.90 9.92
N GLU A 114 -15.34 2.91 9.99
CA GLU A 114 -16.44 2.76 9.03
C GLU A 114 -17.33 4.01 9.04
N GLN A 115 -17.72 4.48 10.23
CA GLN A 115 -18.59 5.65 10.37
C GLN A 115 -18.00 6.93 9.75
N MET A 116 -16.69 7.15 9.91
CA MET A 116 -16.02 8.32 9.32
C MET A 116 -15.94 8.24 7.79
N ILE A 117 -15.77 7.04 7.24
CA ILE A 117 -15.75 6.82 5.79
C ILE A 117 -17.18 6.97 5.22
N GLU A 118 -18.17 6.42 5.90
CA GLU A 118 -19.57 6.51 5.49
C GLU A 118 -20.13 7.94 5.60
N ALA A 119 -19.66 8.73 6.55
CA ALA A 119 -20.06 10.13 6.72
C ALA A 119 -19.75 11.01 5.49
N VAL A 120 -18.78 10.62 4.65
CA VAL A 120 -18.46 11.32 3.38
C VAL A 120 -19.13 10.67 2.16
N GLY A 121 -20.05 9.73 2.37
CA GLY A 121 -20.77 9.02 1.32
C GLY A 121 -19.96 7.94 0.62
N ALA A 122 -18.83 7.52 1.21
CA ALA A 122 -18.08 6.35 0.78
C ALA A 122 -18.55 5.09 1.54
N ARG A 123 -18.05 3.91 1.21
CA ARG A 123 -18.32 2.68 1.96
C ARG A 123 -17.07 1.82 2.12
N VAL A 124 -17.10 0.92 3.10
CA VAL A 124 -15.99 -0.01 3.37
C VAL A 124 -16.31 -1.41 2.85
N VAL A 125 -15.33 -2.06 2.24
CA VAL A 125 -15.38 -3.48 1.88
C VAL A 125 -14.11 -4.16 2.38
N TYR A 126 -14.26 -5.26 3.10
CA TYR A 126 -13.11 -6.05 3.55
C TYR A 126 -12.70 -7.07 2.50
N LEU A 127 -11.39 -7.15 2.22
CA LEU A 127 -10.81 -8.20 1.40
C LEU A 127 -11.08 -9.57 2.01
N SER A 128 -11.26 -10.56 1.14
CA SER A 128 -11.25 -11.96 1.57
C SER A 128 -9.91 -12.26 2.26
N PRO A 129 -9.91 -12.97 3.40
CA PRO A 129 -8.68 -13.38 4.08
C PRO A 129 -7.69 -14.05 3.14
N TYR A 130 -6.39 -13.81 3.37
CA TYR A 130 -5.27 -14.40 2.61
C TYR A 130 -5.40 -14.23 1.09
N SER A 131 -5.92 -13.09 0.63
CA SER A 131 -6.11 -12.80 -0.80
C SER A 131 -5.34 -11.55 -1.28
N PRO A 132 -4.01 -11.46 -1.07
CA PRO A 132 -3.21 -10.30 -1.45
C PRO A 132 -3.16 -10.06 -2.96
N GLU A 133 -3.41 -11.08 -3.80
CA GLU A 133 -3.50 -10.94 -5.25
C GLU A 133 -4.68 -10.08 -5.71
N PHE A 134 -5.66 -9.84 -4.83
CA PHE A 134 -6.76 -8.93 -5.05
C PHE A 134 -6.46 -7.51 -4.54
N ASN A 135 -5.24 -7.24 -4.08
CA ASN A 135 -4.86 -5.95 -3.51
C ASN A 135 -3.82 -5.23 -4.39
N PRO A 136 -4.23 -4.28 -5.27
CA PRO A 136 -3.31 -3.56 -6.15
C PRO A 136 -2.19 -2.80 -5.43
N ILE A 137 -2.41 -2.39 -4.18
CA ILE A 137 -1.40 -1.65 -3.40
C ILE A 137 -0.16 -2.50 -3.09
N GLU A 138 -0.27 -3.83 -3.12
CA GLU A 138 0.87 -4.73 -2.98
C GLU A 138 1.90 -4.54 -4.11
N HIS A 139 1.43 -4.22 -5.31
CA HIS A 139 2.32 -3.89 -6.44
C HIS A 139 3.03 -2.56 -6.21
N LEU A 140 2.33 -1.56 -5.66
CA LEU A 140 2.93 -0.29 -5.25
C LEU A 140 4.00 -0.52 -4.16
N TRP A 141 3.72 -1.35 -3.17
CA TRP A 141 4.68 -1.74 -2.12
C TRP A 141 5.91 -2.43 -2.67
N TRP A 142 5.74 -3.34 -3.62
CA TRP A 142 6.86 -3.98 -4.28
C TRP A 142 7.74 -2.97 -5.02
N GLN A 143 7.14 -2.08 -5.81
CA GLN A 143 7.84 -1.03 -6.54
C GLN A 143 8.60 -0.08 -5.60
N LEU A 144 7.92 0.46 -4.59
CA LEU A 144 8.52 1.39 -3.64
C LEU A 144 9.65 0.71 -2.83
N LYS A 145 9.46 -0.52 -2.38
CA LYS A 145 10.53 -1.27 -1.69
C LYS A 145 11.72 -1.52 -2.62
N ALA A 146 11.49 -1.83 -3.89
CA ALA A 146 12.57 -2.01 -4.86
C ALA A 146 13.35 -0.70 -5.10
N PHE A 147 12.65 0.43 -5.14
CA PHE A 147 13.24 1.76 -5.21
C PHE A 147 14.07 2.08 -3.97
N ILE A 148 13.52 1.88 -2.77
CA ILE A 148 14.18 2.16 -1.49
C ILE A 148 15.46 1.35 -1.30
N ARG A 149 15.43 0.05 -1.66
CA ARG A 149 16.60 -0.85 -1.56
C ARG A 149 17.83 -0.37 -2.34
N ARG A 150 17.66 0.54 -3.29
CA ARG A 150 18.77 1.15 -4.06
C ARG A 150 19.66 2.05 -3.20
N PHE A 151 19.12 2.56 -2.10
CA PHE A 151 19.74 3.60 -1.30
C PHE A 151 20.15 3.11 0.09
N VAL A 152 19.74 1.90 0.49
CA VAL A 152 20.09 1.26 1.77
C VAL A 152 19.87 2.24 2.96
N PRO A 153 18.66 2.81 3.10
CA PRO A 153 18.46 3.95 4.00
C PRO A 153 18.55 3.53 5.47
N LYS A 154 19.22 4.34 6.30
CA LYS A 154 19.48 4.04 7.71
C LYS A 154 18.69 4.92 8.69
N SER A 155 17.73 5.70 8.22
CA SER A 155 16.88 6.55 9.06
C SER A 155 15.45 6.59 8.54
N VAL A 156 14.49 6.86 9.45
CA VAL A 156 13.08 7.02 9.09
C VAL A 156 12.91 8.20 8.13
N GLU A 157 13.60 9.31 8.38
CA GLU A 157 13.53 10.51 7.54
C GLU A 157 13.95 10.23 6.10
N THR A 158 15.04 9.47 5.89
CA THR A 158 15.48 9.09 4.54
C THR A 158 14.47 8.18 3.87
N ILE A 159 13.88 7.23 4.60
CA ILE A 159 12.80 6.38 4.08
C ILE A 159 11.60 7.24 3.65
N THR A 160 11.17 8.19 4.48
CA THR A 160 10.06 9.10 4.17
C THR A 160 10.34 9.91 2.91
N LYS A 161 11.53 10.50 2.78
CA LYS A 161 11.92 11.28 1.57
C LYS A 161 11.95 10.39 0.33
N LEU A 162 12.51 9.18 0.43
CA LEU A 162 12.53 8.23 -0.69
C LEU A 162 11.13 7.77 -1.09
N LEU A 163 10.21 7.59 -0.13
CA LEU A 163 8.81 7.29 -0.43
C LEU A 163 8.13 8.44 -1.16
N GLN A 164 8.31 9.68 -0.70
CA GLN A 164 7.77 10.87 -1.38
C GLN A 164 8.25 10.97 -2.83
N VAL A 165 9.55 10.77 -3.06
CA VAL A 165 10.12 10.73 -4.42
C VAL A 165 9.60 9.52 -5.20
N GLY A 166 9.52 8.34 -4.59
CA GLY A 166 9.01 7.14 -5.26
C GLY A 166 7.56 7.30 -5.71
N VAL A 167 6.72 7.93 -4.89
CA VAL A 167 5.32 8.23 -5.22
C VAL A 167 5.22 9.29 -6.31
N SER A 168 6.03 10.35 -6.28
CA SER A 168 6.00 11.39 -7.33
C SER A 168 6.47 10.89 -8.70
N LEU A 169 7.23 9.79 -8.72
CA LEU A 169 7.63 9.10 -9.95
C LEU A 169 6.58 8.11 -10.46
N CYS A 170 5.56 7.78 -9.67
CA CYS A 170 4.49 6.87 -10.11
C CYS A 170 3.55 7.60 -11.06
N SER A 171 3.34 7.01 -12.23
CA SER A 171 2.36 7.48 -13.21
C SER A 171 0.98 6.87 -12.97
N SER A 172 -0.07 7.58 -13.33
CA SER A 172 -1.45 7.05 -13.30
C SER A 172 -1.60 5.78 -14.15
N LYS A 173 -0.84 5.68 -15.25
CA LYS A 173 -0.80 4.47 -16.09
C LYS A 173 -0.28 3.26 -15.33
N GLU A 174 0.79 3.41 -14.55
CA GLU A 174 1.33 2.31 -13.73
C GLU A 174 0.33 1.87 -12.65
N LEU A 175 -0.32 2.83 -11.98
CA LEU A 175 -1.33 2.51 -10.96
C LEU A 175 -2.51 1.74 -11.57
N ARG A 176 -2.99 2.15 -12.75
CA ARG A 176 -4.01 1.42 -13.50
C ARG A 176 -3.54 0.00 -13.88
N ASN A 177 -2.29 -0.18 -14.29
CA ASN A 177 -1.77 -1.51 -14.61
C ASN A 177 -1.80 -2.45 -13.39
N TYR A 178 -1.62 -1.95 -12.16
CA TYR A 178 -1.76 -2.76 -10.94
C TYR A 178 -3.21 -3.22 -10.75
N PHE A 179 -4.17 -2.34 -10.97
CA PHE A 179 -5.60 -2.69 -10.93
C PHE A 179 -5.95 -3.75 -11.98
N ALA A 180 -5.43 -3.60 -13.19
CA ALA A 180 -5.64 -4.57 -14.26
C ALA A 180 -5.00 -5.93 -13.95
N HIS A 181 -3.81 -5.95 -13.34
CA HIS A 181 -3.16 -7.18 -12.88
C HIS A 181 -3.99 -7.91 -11.82
N CYS A 182 -4.73 -7.19 -10.99
CA CYS A 182 -5.66 -7.74 -10.00
C CYS A 182 -7.07 -8.01 -10.55
N CYS A 183 -7.27 -7.93 -11.87
CA CYS A 183 -8.54 -8.18 -12.57
C CYS A 183 -9.66 -7.17 -12.29
N TYR A 184 -9.36 -5.95 -11.84
CA TYR A 184 -10.38 -4.90 -11.65
C TYR A 184 -10.73 -4.16 -12.93
N CYS A 185 -9.77 -4.00 -13.85
CA CYS A 185 -9.99 -3.30 -15.11
C CYS A 185 -9.20 -3.94 -16.25
N THR A 186 -9.44 -3.49 -17.47
CA THR A 186 -8.65 -3.87 -18.64
C THR A 186 -7.51 -2.87 -18.87
N ASN A 187 -6.36 -3.42 -19.28
CA ASN A 187 -5.17 -2.65 -19.68
C ASN A 187 -5.42 -1.78 -20.92
#